data_AF-A0A418XD57-F1
#
_entry.id   AF-A0A418XD57-F1
#
_cell.length_a   1.000
_cell.length_b   1.000
_cell.length_c   1.000
_cell.angle_alpha   90.00
_cell.angle_beta   90.00
_cell.angle_gamma   90.00
#
_symmetry.space_group_name_H-M   'P 1'
#
loop_
_entity.id
_entity.type
_entity.pdbx_description
1 polymer ?
#
loop_
_entity_poly.entity_id
_entity_poly.type
_entity_poly.pdbx_seq_one_letter_code
_entity_poly.pdbx_strand_id
1 'polypeptide(L)'
;METQELELRQDSAMVLRAQVLHQRKLLKASQIEYKETKELLSSLQQTLDFELARLKDLESGRGALLGSEGAIKIYEFWIDLPGYSGPIKDAKAKLTQHGSLQQVSDVSSKQKSGLGGGIVGGVLLGPVGAAAGVLATRKNEVKTQIREIDTRQLEFEVAGPGYAWSFVAEIKLEENLRKLRDAINARGSRNESVTEFLRQQGEIVKKIRNQAANVNSALKEKESMVSQKTLAYEEVWLEYSSARLPLLAELKFKWQCTSTPLRVFAILLGPILLAIWAGLAIYSSTLTDPALLTYSLLFGAVHSVALAGGFIYYLFRCRL
;
A
#
# COMPACT_ATOMS: atom_id res chain seq x y z
N MET A 1 56.95 21.78 28.37
CA MET A 1 57.09 21.39 26.96
C MET A 1 56.08 20.31 26.60
N GLU A 2 55.97 19.22 27.38
CA GLU A 2 54.95 18.16 27.18
C GLU A 2 53.48 18.64 27.31
N THR A 3 53.19 19.63 28.16
CA THR A 3 51.84 20.20 28.35
C THR A 3 51.32 20.95 27.13
N GLN A 4 52.14 21.84 26.56
CA GLN A 4 51.79 22.60 25.35
C GLN A 4 51.58 21.70 24.14
N GLU A 5 52.34 20.60 24.03
CA GLU A 5 52.18 19.62 22.95
C GLU A 5 50.85 18.86 23.05
N LEU A 6 50.36 18.66 24.27
CA LEU A 6 49.11 17.95 24.55
C LEU A 6 47.88 18.82 24.28
N GLU A 7 47.92 20.09 24.68
CA GLU A 7 46.89 21.09 24.33
C GLU A 7 46.75 21.22 22.81
N LEU A 8 47.88 21.34 22.09
CA LEU A 8 47.88 21.41 20.62
C LEU A 8 47.27 20.17 19.96
N ARG A 9 47.52 18.98 20.51
CA ARG A 9 46.93 17.72 20.02
C ARG A 9 45.43 17.62 20.32
N GLN A 10 44.98 18.15 21.46
CA GLN A 10 43.55 18.19 21.80
C GLN A 10 42.77 19.15 20.91
N ASP A 11 43.28 20.35 20.67
CA ASP A 11 42.68 21.33 19.76
C ASP A 11 42.63 20.79 18.33
N SER A 12 43.72 20.15 17.88
CA SER A 12 43.77 19.48 16.58
C SER A 12 42.72 18.36 16.46
N ALA A 13 42.57 17.51 17.48
CA ALA A 13 41.56 16.46 17.49
C ALA A 13 40.11 17.01 17.50
N MET A 14 39.88 18.15 18.15
CA MET A 14 38.57 18.80 18.16
C MET A 14 38.21 19.38 16.78
N VAL A 15 39.17 19.99 16.09
CA VAL A 15 39.01 20.46 14.70
C VAL A 15 38.74 19.29 13.75
N LEU A 16 39.53 18.21 13.84
CA LEU A 16 39.35 17.00 13.06
C LEU A 16 37.98 16.35 13.31
N ARG A 17 37.49 16.36 14.56
CA ARG A 17 36.14 15.88 14.90
C ARG A 17 35.06 16.69 14.19
N ALA A 18 35.17 18.02 14.17
CA ALA A 18 34.22 18.88 13.48
C ALA A 18 34.22 18.60 11.97
N GLN A 19 35.40 18.39 11.37
CA GLN A 19 35.55 18.02 9.97
C GLN A 19 34.92 16.65 9.66
N VAL A 20 35.14 15.62 10.49
CA VAL A 20 34.47 14.31 10.36
C VAL A 20 32.96 14.45 10.37
N LEU A 21 32.41 15.24 11.32
CA LEU A 21 30.96 15.45 11.41
C LEU A 21 30.41 16.18 10.18
N HIS A 22 31.16 17.16 9.66
CA HIS A 22 30.81 17.87 8.43
C HIS A 22 30.81 16.92 7.23
N GLN A 23 31.87 16.14 7.01
CA GLN A 23 31.95 15.18 5.90
C GLN A 23 30.88 14.09 6.02
N ARG A 24 30.59 13.60 7.22
CA ARG A 24 29.50 12.65 7.46
C ARG A 24 28.15 13.24 7.07
N LYS A 25 27.90 14.52 7.34
CA LYS A 25 26.65 15.20 6.96
C LYS A 25 26.54 15.31 5.43
N LEU A 26 27.62 15.67 4.74
CA LEU A 26 27.66 15.74 3.28
C LEU A 26 27.43 14.36 2.64
N LEU A 27 28.13 13.32 3.12
CA LEU A 27 27.96 11.95 2.63
C LEU A 27 26.50 11.47 2.79
N LYS A 28 25.90 11.70 3.96
CA LYS A 28 24.49 11.35 4.20
C LYS A 28 23.55 12.08 3.23
N ALA A 29 23.77 13.37 2.98
CA ALA A 29 22.95 14.13 2.05
C ALA A 29 23.06 13.56 0.61
N SER A 30 24.28 13.30 0.13
CA SER A 30 24.48 12.71 -1.20
C SER A 30 23.91 11.29 -1.32
N GLN A 31 23.96 10.48 -0.27
CA GLN A 31 23.35 9.15 -0.25
C GLN A 31 21.82 9.20 -0.33
N ILE A 32 21.19 10.19 0.31
CA ILE A 32 19.74 10.41 0.22
C ILE A 32 19.37 10.79 -1.22
N GLU A 33 20.05 11.77 -1.81
CA GLU A 33 19.81 12.18 -3.20
C GLU A 33 20.00 11.03 -4.21
N TYR A 34 21.04 10.20 -4.02
CA TYR A 34 21.25 9.01 -4.85
C TYR A 34 20.08 8.03 -4.73
N LYS A 35 19.60 7.78 -3.50
CA LYS A 35 18.47 6.88 -3.26
C LYS A 35 17.18 7.40 -3.90
N GLU A 36 16.86 8.68 -3.72
CA GLU A 36 15.68 9.31 -4.32
C GLU A 36 15.72 9.25 -5.86
N THR A 37 16.89 9.52 -6.46
CA THR A 37 17.08 9.44 -7.92
C THR A 37 16.92 7.99 -8.41
N LYS A 38 17.40 7.02 -7.65
CA LYS A 38 17.25 5.59 -7.95
C LYS A 38 15.79 5.13 -7.89
N GLU A 39 15.05 5.58 -6.88
CA GLU A 39 13.61 5.31 -6.75
C GLU A 39 12.82 5.94 -7.91
N LEU A 40 13.14 7.17 -8.29
CA LEU A 40 12.55 7.82 -9.45
C LEU A 40 12.81 7.04 -10.74
N LEU A 41 14.05 6.56 -10.96
CA LEU A 41 14.37 5.74 -12.13
C LEU A 41 13.57 4.44 -12.15
N SER A 42 13.44 3.76 -11.00
CA SER A 42 12.64 2.54 -10.88
C SER A 42 11.17 2.78 -11.19
N SER A 43 10.61 3.90 -10.73
CA SER A 43 9.22 4.28 -11.04
C SER A 43 9.03 4.53 -12.53
N LEU A 44 9.95 5.28 -13.17
CA LEU A 44 9.91 5.53 -14.61
C LEU A 44 10.05 4.24 -15.43
N GLN A 45 10.87 3.29 -14.99
CA GLN A 45 10.99 1.98 -15.64
C GLN A 45 9.68 1.17 -15.56
N GLN A 46 9.03 1.15 -14.40
CA GLN A 46 7.71 0.50 -14.27
C GLN A 46 6.66 1.14 -15.17
N THR A 47 6.62 2.48 -15.24
CA THR A 47 5.74 3.18 -16.18
C THR A 47 6.08 2.84 -17.62
N LEU A 48 7.36 2.81 -17.98
CA LEU A 48 7.79 2.45 -19.32
C LEU A 48 7.35 1.03 -19.72
N ASP A 49 7.49 0.06 -18.81
CA ASP A 49 7.08 -1.32 -19.05
C ASP A 49 5.57 -1.43 -19.27
N PHE A 50 4.77 -0.70 -18.48
CA PHE A 50 3.32 -0.61 -18.66
C PHE A 50 2.96 -0.01 -20.03
N GLU A 51 3.56 1.13 -20.39
CA GLU A 51 3.26 1.80 -21.66
C GLU A 51 3.77 1.02 -22.89
N LEU A 52 4.83 0.21 -22.73
CA LEU A 52 5.32 -0.72 -23.75
C LEU A 52 4.38 -1.91 -23.93
N ALA A 53 3.86 -2.48 -22.85
CA ALA A 53 2.84 -3.53 -22.92
C ALA A 53 1.58 -2.99 -23.63
N ARG A 54 1.18 -1.76 -23.29
CA ARG A 54 0.07 -1.07 -23.95
C ARG A 54 0.32 -0.85 -25.44
N LEU A 55 1.52 -0.43 -25.83
CA LEU A 55 1.88 -0.26 -27.23
C LEU A 55 1.80 -1.59 -28.00
N LYS A 56 2.28 -2.68 -27.41
CA LYS A 56 2.20 -4.03 -27.99
C LYS A 56 0.75 -4.48 -28.20
N ASP A 57 -0.14 -4.18 -27.25
CA ASP A 57 -1.57 -4.49 -27.39
C ASP A 57 -2.19 -3.71 -28.56
N LEU A 58 -1.80 -2.45 -28.75
CA LEU A 58 -2.24 -1.63 -29.89
C LEU A 58 -1.65 -2.11 -31.22
N GLU A 59 -0.39 -2.59 -31.24
CA GLU A 59 0.28 -3.12 -32.44
C GLU A 59 -0.40 -4.39 -32.97
N SER A 60 -1.08 -5.14 -32.10
CA SER A 60 -1.94 -6.27 -32.53
C SER A 60 -3.12 -5.84 -33.40
N GLY A 61 -3.42 -4.53 -33.47
CA GLY A 61 -4.56 -3.94 -34.17
C GLY A 61 -5.88 -4.08 -33.43
N ARG A 62 -5.96 -4.93 -32.39
CA ARG A 62 -7.19 -5.19 -31.63
C ARG A 62 -7.33 -4.26 -30.43
N GLY A 63 -6.21 -3.93 -29.77
CA GLY A 63 -6.19 -3.21 -28.50
C GLY A 63 -6.50 -4.12 -27.30
N ALA A 64 -6.81 -3.51 -26.16
CA ALA A 64 -7.07 -4.25 -24.93
C ALA A 64 -8.42 -4.99 -24.95
N LEU A 65 -8.50 -6.13 -24.27
CA LEU A 65 -9.77 -6.84 -24.07
C LEU A 65 -10.63 -6.06 -23.06
N LEU A 66 -11.83 -5.67 -23.46
CA LEU A 66 -12.77 -4.88 -22.65
C LEU A 66 -13.81 -5.76 -21.96
N GLY A 67 -14.18 -6.86 -22.60
CA GLY A 67 -15.19 -7.76 -22.07
C GLY A 67 -15.32 -9.01 -22.90
N SER A 68 -15.86 -10.06 -22.27
CA SER A 68 -16.17 -11.31 -22.92
C SER A 68 -17.39 -11.93 -22.27
N GLU A 69 -18.29 -12.46 -23.09
CA GLU A 69 -19.43 -13.26 -22.63
C GLU A 69 -19.58 -14.45 -23.58
N GLY A 70 -19.42 -15.66 -23.04
CA GLY A 70 -19.32 -16.89 -23.84
C GLY A 70 -18.25 -16.80 -24.93
N ALA A 71 -18.67 -16.95 -26.18
CA ALA A 71 -17.80 -16.92 -27.36
C ALA A 71 -17.57 -15.50 -27.94
N ILE A 72 -18.18 -14.47 -27.35
CA ILE A 72 -18.04 -13.08 -27.80
C ILE A 72 -16.88 -12.44 -27.05
N LYS A 73 -15.95 -11.81 -27.77
CA LYS A 73 -14.88 -11.01 -27.18
C LYS A 73 -14.87 -9.63 -27.79
N ILE A 74 -14.82 -8.61 -26.93
CA ILE A 74 -14.75 -7.21 -27.34
C ILE A 74 -13.40 -6.67 -26.97
N TYR A 75 -12.72 -6.16 -27.98
CA TYR A 75 -11.50 -5.38 -27.84
C TYR A 75 -11.80 -3.90 -28.08
N GLU A 76 -10.82 -3.04 -27.86
CA GLU A 76 -11.00 -1.60 -28.04
C GLU A 76 -11.29 -1.17 -29.47
N PHE A 77 -10.71 -1.86 -30.45
CA PHE A 77 -10.85 -1.54 -31.87
C PHE A 77 -11.41 -2.69 -32.69
N TRP A 78 -11.66 -3.84 -32.06
CA TRP A 78 -12.03 -5.07 -32.72
C TRP A 78 -13.10 -5.83 -31.94
N ILE A 79 -13.90 -6.63 -32.64
CA ILE A 79 -14.86 -7.54 -32.04
C ILE A 79 -14.70 -8.93 -32.67
N ASP A 80 -14.65 -9.94 -31.81
CA ASP A 80 -14.68 -11.34 -32.21
C ASP A 80 -16.05 -11.92 -31.83
N LEU A 81 -16.76 -12.41 -32.85
CA LEU A 81 -18.04 -13.08 -32.77
C LEU A 81 -17.90 -14.52 -33.29
N PRO A 82 -18.82 -15.43 -32.97
CA PRO A 82 -18.82 -16.76 -33.56
C PRO A 82 -18.88 -16.72 -35.09
N GLY A 83 -17.80 -17.15 -35.74
CA GLY A 83 -17.67 -17.20 -37.20
C GLY A 83 -17.33 -15.86 -37.87
N TYR A 84 -17.24 -14.75 -37.13
CA TYR A 84 -16.94 -13.43 -37.68
C TYR A 84 -15.99 -12.65 -36.78
N SER A 85 -15.08 -11.88 -37.38
CA SER A 85 -14.17 -11.02 -36.63
C SER A 85 -13.97 -9.76 -37.45
N GLY A 86 -14.07 -8.59 -36.82
CA GLY A 86 -14.02 -7.35 -37.56
C GLY A 86 -13.74 -6.11 -36.70
N PRO A 87 -13.51 -4.96 -37.35
CA PRO A 87 -13.35 -3.71 -36.64
C PRO A 87 -14.63 -3.37 -35.87
N ILE A 88 -14.47 -2.81 -34.68
CA ILE A 88 -15.59 -2.37 -33.85
C ILE A 88 -16.16 -1.03 -34.31
N LYS A 89 -15.43 -0.29 -35.15
CA LYS A 89 -15.86 1.00 -35.68
C LYS A 89 -17.18 0.85 -36.42
N ASP A 90 -18.12 1.76 -36.17
CA ASP A 90 -19.48 1.77 -36.72
C ASP A 90 -20.35 0.56 -36.31
N ALA A 91 -19.86 -0.29 -35.39
CA ALA A 91 -20.63 -1.39 -34.83
C ALA A 91 -21.75 -0.86 -33.92
N LYS A 92 -22.91 -1.51 -33.99
CA LYS A 92 -24.08 -1.25 -33.16
C LYS A 92 -24.56 -2.56 -32.54
N ALA A 93 -24.84 -2.51 -31.26
CA ALA A 93 -25.43 -3.60 -30.52
C ALA A 93 -26.82 -3.22 -30.02
N LYS A 94 -27.75 -4.17 -30.10
CA LYS A 94 -29.12 -4.05 -29.63
C LYS A 94 -29.44 -5.23 -28.73
N LEU A 95 -30.19 -4.95 -27.66
CA LEU A 95 -30.70 -5.95 -26.75
C LEU A 95 -32.22 -5.81 -26.75
N THR A 96 -32.91 -6.85 -27.23
CA THR A 96 -34.37 -6.91 -27.31
C THR A 96 -34.86 -7.99 -26.35
N GLN A 97 -35.86 -7.69 -25.53
CA GLN A 97 -36.47 -8.69 -24.65
C GLN A 97 -37.75 -9.23 -25.30
N HIS A 98 -37.87 -10.55 -25.34
CA HIS A 98 -39.03 -11.29 -25.81
C HIS A 98 -39.69 -12.04 -24.65
N GLY A 99 -40.97 -12.43 -24.83
CA GLY A 99 -41.71 -13.22 -23.85
C GLY A 99 -42.39 -12.41 -22.74
N SER A 100 -43.05 -13.13 -21.84
CA SER A 100 -43.83 -12.53 -20.75
C SER A 100 -43.66 -13.31 -19.45
N LEU A 101 -43.79 -12.60 -18.34
CA LEU A 101 -43.90 -13.22 -17.03
C LEU A 101 -45.37 -13.61 -16.83
N GLN A 102 -45.67 -14.90 -16.78
CA GLN A 102 -47.04 -15.38 -16.57
C GLN A 102 -47.14 -16.04 -15.20
N GLN A 103 -48.10 -15.59 -14.39
CA GLN A 103 -48.49 -16.28 -13.17
C GLN A 103 -49.61 -17.26 -13.52
N VAL A 104 -49.29 -18.54 -13.51
CA VAL A 104 -50.29 -19.60 -13.71
C VAL A 104 -50.69 -20.11 -12.34
N SER A 105 -51.97 -19.96 -12.01
CA SER A 105 -52.55 -20.54 -10.81
C SER A 105 -53.00 -21.97 -11.12
N ASP A 106 -52.20 -22.95 -10.74
CA ASP A 106 -52.60 -24.34 -10.83
C ASP A 106 -53.52 -24.66 -9.64
N VAL A 107 -54.81 -24.83 -9.93
CA VAL A 107 -55.81 -25.25 -8.95
C VAL A 107 -55.89 -26.77 -8.97
N SER A 108 -55.11 -27.42 -8.10
CA SER A 108 -55.26 -28.86 -7.91
C SER A 108 -56.41 -29.13 -6.93
N SER A 109 -57.48 -29.77 -7.41
CA SER A 109 -58.56 -30.25 -6.55
C SER A 109 -58.37 -31.76 -6.32
N LYS A 110 -57.96 -32.15 -5.10
CA LYS A 110 -58.04 -33.56 -4.71
C LYS A 110 -59.46 -33.87 -4.29
N GLN A 111 -60.28 -34.28 -5.24
CA GLN A 111 -61.63 -34.76 -4.96
C GLN A 111 -61.52 -36.18 -4.35
N LYS A 112 -61.53 -36.29 -3.03
CA LYS A 112 -61.70 -37.61 -2.39
C LYS A 112 -63.11 -38.11 -2.71
N SER A 113 -63.20 -39.11 -3.58
CA SER A 113 -64.43 -39.84 -3.90
C SER A 113 -64.99 -40.46 -2.62
N GLY A 114 -66.03 -39.85 -2.05
CA GLY A 114 -66.72 -40.36 -0.87
C GLY A 114 -67.88 -41.27 -1.21
N LEU A 115 -67.72 -42.16 -2.20
CA LEU A 115 -68.72 -43.19 -2.48
C LEU A 115 -68.71 -44.30 -1.41
N GLY A 116 -67.58 -44.50 -0.70
CA GLY A 116 -67.44 -45.58 0.28
C GLY A 116 -68.00 -45.28 1.69
N GLY A 117 -68.10 -44.01 2.10
CA GLY A 117 -68.45 -43.67 3.49
C GLY A 117 -69.93 -43.88 3.83
N GLY A 118 -70.84 -43.57 2.90
CA GLY A 118 -72.28 -43.77 3.10
C GLY A 118 -72.68 -45.25 3.14
N ILE A 119 -71.93 -46.10 2.42
CA ILE A 119 -72.18 -47.54 2.38
C ILE A 119 -71.76 -48.18 3.71
N VAL A 120 -70.59 -47.84 4.25
CA VAL A 120 -70.12 -48.42 5.53
C VAL A 120 -70.98 -47.94 6.71
N GLY A 121 -71.39 -46.67 6.75
CA GLY A 121 -72.26 -46.14 7.81
C GLY A 121 -73.69 -46.70 7.79
N GLY A 122 -74.25 -46.93 6.60
CA GLY A 122 -75.59 -47.50 6.43
C GLY A 122 -75.66 -49.00 6.77
N VAL A 123 -74.58 -49.74 6.54
CA VAL A 123 -74.51 -51.18 6.86
C VAL A 123 -74.37 -51.43 8.37
N LEU A 124 -73.64 -50.58 9.09
CA LEU A 124 -73.38 -50.79 10.53
C LEU A 124 -74.46 -50.20 11.46
N LEU A 125 -75.10 -49.08 11.08
CA LEU A 125 -75.96 -48.30 12.00
C LEU A 125 -77.32 -47.93 11.40
N GLY A 126 -77.67 -48.47 10.23
CA GLY A 126 -78.95 -48.27 9.60
C GLY A 126 -79.20 -46.82 9.12
N PRO A 127 -80.48 -46.42 8.94
CA PRO A 127 -80.84 -45.17 8.25
C PRO A 127 -80.30 -43.89 8.91
N VAL A 128 -80.18 -43.89 10.23
CA VAL A 128 -79.67 -42.73 10.99
C VAL A 128 -78.15 -42.61 10.85
N GLY A 129 -77.43 -43.73 10.78
CA GLY A 129 -75.98 -43.76 10.51
C GLY A 129 -75.64 -43.29 9.09
N ALA A 130 -76.50 -43.57 8.11
CA ALA A 130 -76.38 -43.05 6.76
C ALA A 130 -76.55 -41.52 6.73
N ALA A 131 -77.49 -40.95 7.49
CA ALA A 131 -77.71 -39.50 7.56
C ALA A 131 -76.54 -38.77 8.25
N ALA A 132 -76.00 -39.31 9.35
CA ALA A 132 -74.83 -38.75 10.03
C ALA A 132 -73.55 -38.84 9.18
N GLY A 133 -73.37 -39.93 8.43
CA GLY A 133 -72.25 -40.10 7.49
C GLY A 133 -72.30 -39.16 6.28
N VAL A 134 -73.49 -38.70 5.88
CA VAL A 134 -73.68 -37.69 4.83
C VAL A 134 -73.38 -36.27 5.33
N LEU A 135 -73.65 -35.98 6.61
CA LEU A 135 -73.41 -34.66 7.22
C LEU A 135 -71.95 -34.39 7.63
N ALA A 136 -71.09 -35.42 7.67
CA ALA A 136 -69.63 -35.24 7.68
C ALA A 136 -69.15 -34.78 6.29
N THR A 137 -69.67 -33.64 5.83
CA THR A 137 -69.33 -33.02 4.55
C THR A 137 -67.91 -32.48 4.60
N ARG A 138 -67.02 -33.27 4.00
CA ARG A 138 -65.89 -32.88 3.14
C ARG A 138 -65.45 -31.42 3.24
N LYS A 139 -64.34 -31.16 3.92
CA LYS A 139 -63.50 -30.00 3.60
C LYS A 139 -62.77 -30.30 2.28
N ASN A 140 -63.08 -29.55 1.22
CA ASN A 140 -62.25 -29.51 0.03
C ASN A 140 -61.00 -28.71 0.36
N GLU A 141 -59.83 -29.36 0.40
CA GLU A 141 -58.56 -28.64 0.51
C GLU A 141 -58.16 -28.19 -0.90
N VAL A 142 -58.57 -26.97 -1.26
CA VAL A 142 -58.14 -26.31 -2.49
C VAL A 142 -56.77 -25.71 -2.19
N LYS A 143 -55.70 -26.35 -2.66
CA LYS A 143 -54.36 -25.74 -2.66
C LYS A 143 -54.17 -25.05 -4.00
N THR A 144 -54.17 -23.73 -3.98
CA THR A 144 -53.69 -22.90 -5.08
C THR A 144 -52.17 -22.88 -5.03
N GLN A 145 -51.50 -23.50 -6.00
CA GLN A 145 -50.08 -23.28 -6.23
C GLN A 145 -49.94 -22.22 -7.32
N ILE A 146 -49.44 -21.05 -6.96
CA ILE A 146 -49.07 -20.02 -7.93
C ILE A 146 -47.70 -20.43 -8.46
N ARG A 147 -47.63 -20.84 -9.72
CA ARG A 147 -46.36 -21.07 -10.43
C ARG A 147 -46.10 -19.87 -11.33
N GLU A 148 -44.97 -19.23 -11.12
CA GLU A 148 -44.47 -18.18 -12.00
C GLU A 148 -43.71 -18.86 -13.14
N ILE A 149 -44.27 -18.82 -14.34
CA ILE A 149 -43.62 -19.31 -15.55
C ILE A 149 -42.98 -18.11 -16.23
N ASP A 150 -41.65 -18.02 -16.08
CA ASP A 150 -40.87 -17.01 -16.77
C ASP A 150 -40.50 -17.50 -18.17
N THR A 151 -41.19 -16.96 -19.19
CA THR A 151 -40.89 -17.25 -20.61
C THR A 151 -39.98 -16.19 -21.23
N ARG A 152 -39.44 -15.26 -20.43
CA ARG A 152 -38.66 -14.15 -20.95
C ARG A 152 -37.33 -14.63 -21.53
N GLN A 153 -37.04 -14.19 -22.74
CA GLN A 153 -35.80 -14.43 -23.46
C GLN A 153 -35.20 -13.11 -23.91
N LEU A 154 -33.89 -13.07 -24.06
CA LEU A 154 -33.17 -11.88 -24.52
C LEU A 154 -32.54 -12.17 -25.86
N GLU A 155 -32.86 -11.39 -26.87
CA GLU A 155 -32.15 -11.39 -28.14
C GLU A 155 -31.08 -10.30 -28.14
N PHE A 156 -29.84 -10.70 -28.35
CA PHE A 156 -28.71 -9.80 -28.50
C PHE A 156 -28.27 -9.79 -29.96
N GLU A 157 -28.34 -8.62 -30.58
CA GLU A 157 -27.98 -8.40 -31.98
C GLU A 157 -26.75 -7.48 -32.05
N VAL A 158 -25.80 -7.80 -32.92
CA VAL A 158 -24.65 -6.96 -33.25
C VAL A 158 -24.56 -6.82 -34.75
N ALA A 159 -24.47 -5.59 -35.24
CA ALA A 159 -24.30 -5.27 -36.64
C ALA A 159 -23.16 -4.28 -36.83
N GLY A 160 -22.31 -4.47 -37.83
CA GLY A 160 -21.20 -3.58 -38.15
C GLY A 160 -20.77 -3.72 -39.61
N PRO A 161 -19.67 -3.07 -40.00
CA PRO A 161 -19.19 -3.10 -41.39
C PRO A 161 -18.78 -4.53 -41.79
N GLY A 162 -19.63 -5.19 -42.60
CA GLY A 162 -19.35 -6.52 -43.14
C GLY A 162 -19.71 -7.69 -42.21
N TYR A 163 -20.40 -7.45 -41.10
CA TYR A 163 -20.90 -8.52 -40.23
C TYR A 163 -22.23 -8.15 -39.57
N ALA A 164 -23.09 -9.16 -39.40
CA ALA A 164 -24.29 -9.10 -38.59
C ALA A 164 -24.47 -10.44 -37.91
N TRP A 165 -24.71 -10.42 -36.60
CA TRP A 165 -24.79 -11.63 -35.80
C TRP A 165 -25.79 -11.41 -34.65
N SER A 166 -26.60 -12.43 -34.35
CA SER A 166 -27.52 -12.40 -33.23
C SER A 166 -27.60 -13.74 -32.54
N PHE A 167 -28.00 -13.71 -31.27
CA PHE A 167 -28.33 -14.92 -30.52
C PHE A 167 -29.39 -14.64 -29.46
N VAL A 168 -30.06 -15.71 -29.03
CA VAL A 168 -31.06 -15.67 -27.97
C VAL A 168 -30.46 -16.28 -26.70
N ALA A 169 -30.60 -15.56 -25.58
CA ALA A 169 -30.06 -15.88 -24.27
C ALA A 169 -31.15 -15.91 -23.20
N GLU A 170 -30.84 -16.56 -22.08
CA GLU A 170 -31.68 -16.51 -20.88
C GLU A 170 -31.65 -15.12 -20.24
N ILE A 171 -32.77 -14.72 -19.61
CA ILE A 171 -32.89 -13.41 -18.93
C ILE A 171 -31.86 -13.18 -17.81
N LYS A 172 -31.30 -14.25 -17.25
CA LYS A 172 -30.25 -14.15 -16.21
C LYS A 172 -29.00 -13.40 -16.69
N LEU A 173 -28.75 -13.36 -17.99
CA LEU A 173 -27.59 -12.70 -18.59
C LEU A 173 -27.85 -11.23 -18.96
N GLU A 174 -29.02 -10.66 -18.62
CA GLU A 174 -29.41 -9.31 -19.02
C GLU A 174 -28.36 -8.25 -18.70
N GLU A 175 -27.84 -8.27 -17.48
CA GLU A 175 -26.90 -7.25 -17.02
C GLU A 175 -25.58 -7.32 -17.78
N ASN A 176 -25.06 -8.53 -18.03
CA ASN A 176 -23.83 -8.73 -18.77
C ASN A 176 -24.01 -8.33 -20.24
N LEU A 177 -25.11 -8.73 -20.88
CA LEU A 177 -25.42 -8.35 -22.26
C LEU A 177 -25.66 -6.85 -22.41
N ARG A 178 -26.25 -6.20 -21.39
CA ARG A 178 -26.39 -4.75 -21.34
C ARG A 178 -25.03 -4.06 -21.29
N LYS A 179 -24.12 -4.50 -20.42
CA LYS A 179 -22.73 -4.00 -20.36
C LYS A 179 -22.03 -4.21 -21.70
N LEU A 180 -22.22 -5.37 -22.31
CA LEU A 180 -21.65 -5.72 -23.62
C LEU A 180 -22.15 -4.77 -24.72
N ARG A 181 -23.47 -4.57 -24.77
CA ARG A 181 -24.14 -3.65 -25.71
C ARG A 181 -23.57 -2.24 -25.59
N ASP A 182 -23.50 -1.74 -24.36
CA ASP A 182 -23.06 -0.37 -24.08
C ASP A 182 -21.58 -0.19 -24.45
N ALA A 183 -20.74 -1.21 -24.21
CA ALA A 183 -19.35 -1.21 -24.63
C ALA A 183 -19.20 -1.18 -26.17
N ILE A 184 -19.95 -2.00 -26.90
CA ILE A 184 -19.93 -2.01 -28.38
C ILE A 184 -20.36 -0.65 -28.91
N ASN A 185 -21.49 -0.12 -28.45
CA ASN A 185 -22.02 1.17 -28.92
C ASN A 185 -21.08 2.34 -28.58
N ALA A 186 -20.48 2.33 -27.39
CA ALA A 186 -19.53 3.37 -26.99
C ALA A 186 -18.22 3.33 -27.80
N ARG A 187 -17.80 2.14 -28.27
CA ARG A 187 -16.59 2.00 -29.10
C ARG A 187 -16.87 2.20 -30.57
N GLY A 188 -17.99 1.70 -31.09
CA GLY A 188 -18.40 1.88 -32.48
C GLY A 188 -18.69 3.32 -32.85
N SER A 189 -19.02 4.18 -31.88
CA SER A 189 -19.19 5.62 -32.07
C SER A 189 -17.91 6.45 -31.99
N ARG A 190 -16.75 5.84 -31.69
CA ARG A 190 -15.47 6.57 -31.66
C ARG A 190 -14.95 6.83 -33.07
N ASN A 191 -14.56 8.09 -33.32
CA ASN A 191 -13.95 8.50 -34.58
C ASN A 191 -12.44 8.27 -34.64
N GLU A 192 -11.80 8.03 -33.49
CA GLU A 192 -10.36 7.86 -33.37
C GLU A 192 -9.92 6.52 -33.96
N SER A 193 -8.84 6.56 -34.73
CA SER A 193 -8.28 5.38 -35.39
C SER A 193 -7.21 4.70 -34.54
N VAL A 194 -7.01 3.40 -34.72
CA VAL A 194 -5.92 2.64 -34.08
C VAL A 194 -4.56 3.27 -34.36
N THR A 195 -4.37 3.78 -35.58
CA THR A 195 -3.13 4.42 -36.03
C THR A 195 -2.84 5.69 -35.25
N GLU A 196 -3.86 6.47 -34.90
CA GLU A 196 -3.71 7.66 -34.08
C GLU A 196 -3.34 7.31 -32.63
N PHE A 197 -3.99 6.30 -32.04
CA PHE A 197 -3.63 5.78 -30.71
C PHE A 197 -2.20 5.23 -30.69
N LEU A 198 -1.81 4.47 -31.71
CA LEU A 198 -0.45 3.96 -31.86
C LEU A 198 0.58 5.10 -31.91
N ARG A 199 0.30 6.16 -32.67
CA ARG A 199 1.17 7.33 -32.75
C ARG A 199 1.31 8.02 -31.40
N GLN A 200 0.19 8.31 -30.72
CA GLN A 200 0.18 8.97 -29.41
C GLN A 200 0.92 8.13 -28.37
N GLN A 201 0.65 6.82 -28.33
CA GLN A 201 1.31 5.88 -27.42
C GLN A 201 2.81 5.80 -27.70
N GLY A 202 3.21 5.77 -28.98
CA GLY A 202 4.63 5.80 -29.38
C GLY A 202 5.34 7.07 -28.92
N GLU A 203 4.68 8.23 -28.98
CA GLU A 203 5.22 9.49 -28.46
C GLU A 203 5.39 9.48 -26.93
N ILE A 204 4.41 8.92 -26.20
CA ILE A 204 4.47 8.74 -24.75
C ILE A 204 5.67 7.85 -24.38
N VAL A 205 5.77 6.66 -24.99
CA VAL A 205 6.88 5.73 -24.76
C VAL A 205 8.23 6.39 -25.06
N LYS A 206 8.33 7.13 -26.17
CA LYS A 206 9.56 7.87 -26.54
C LYS A 206 9.92 8.91 -25.48
N LYS A 207 8.94 9.68 -25.00
CA LYS A 207 9.16 10.69 -23.96
C LYS A 207 9.64 10.07 -22.64
N ILE A 208 8.98 9.01 -22.18
CA ILE A 208 9.36 8.31 -20.94
C ILE A 208 10.74 7.67 -21.08
N ARG A 209 11.04 7.04 -22.22
CA ARG A 209 12.38 6.47 -22.49
C ARG A 209 13.48 7.53 -22.41
N ASN A 210 13.25 8.71 -23.01
CA ASN A 210 14.20 9.82 -22.93
C ASN A 210 14.36 10.34 -21.49
N GLN A 211 13.26 10.46 -20.74
CA GLN A 211 13.31 10.85 -19.33
C GLN A 211 14.09 9.82 -18.49
N ALA A 212 13.83 8.53 -18.66
CA ALA A 212 14.55 7.47 -17.97
C ALA A 212 16.06 7.48 -18.30
N ALA A 213 16.43 7.73 -19.56
CA ALA A 213 17.84 7.86 -19.96
C ALA A 213 18.52 9.07 -19.29
N ASN A 214 17.84 10.21 -19.20
CA ASN A 214 18.34 11.40 -18.52
C ASN A 214 18.52 11.16 -17.02
N VAL A 215 17.51 10.57 -16.36
CA VAL A 215 17.57 10.23 -14.93
C VAL A 215 18.66 9.19 -14.66
N ASN A 216 18.84 8.20 -15.53
CA ASN A 216 19.92 7.22 -15.41
C ASN A 216 21.32 7.87 -15.53
N SER A 217 21.45 8.88 -16.39
CA SER A 217 22.70 9.64 -16.50
C SER A 217 22.97 10.46 -15.23
N ALA A 218 21.95 11.12 -14.69
CA ALA A 218 22.03 11.82 -13.41
C ALA A 218 22.34 10.86 -12.24
N LEU A 219 21.78 9.64 -12.25
CA LEU A 219 22.07 8.63 -11.23
C LEU A 219 23.55 8.24 -11.21
N LYS A 220 24.17 8.07 -12.38
CA LYS A 220 25.61 7.79 -12.50
C LYS A 220 26.47 8.94 -11.98
N GLU A 221 26.07 10.18 -12.25
CA GLU A 221 26.75 11.36 -11.70
C GLU A 221 26.66 11.39 -10.17
N LYS A 222 25.46 11.15 -9.62
CA LYS A 222 25.23 11.07 -8.18
C LYS A 222 25.98 9.91 -7.52
N GLU A 223 26.08 8.76 -8.19
CA GLU A 223 26.90 7.63 -7.75
C GLU A 223 28.37 8.04 -7.62
N SER A 224 28.93 8.70 -8.64
CA SER A 224 30.28 9.24 -8.59
C SER A 224 30.47 10.25 -7.45
N MET A 225 29.50 11.14 -7.22
CA MET A 225 29.54 12.07 -6.10
C MET A 225 29.55 11.34 -4.75
N VAL A 226 28.72 10.31 -4.56
CA VAL A 226 28.72 9.50 -3.33
C VAL A 226 30.07 8.80 -3.13
N SER A 227 30.67 8.25 -4.18
CA SER A 227 32.00 7.65 -4.11
C SER A 227 33.07 8.68 -3.68
N GLN A 228 33.07 9.88 -4.29
CA GLN A 228 34.00 10.96 -3.90
C GLN A 228 33.81 11.40 -2.45
N LYS A 229 32.56 11.56 -1.99
CA LYS A 229 32.26 11.94 -0.60
C LYS A 229 32.59 10.83 0.39
N THR A 230 32.48 9.57 -0.02
CA THR A 230 32.91 8.42 0.80
C THR A 230 34.42 8.46 1.01
N LEU A 231 35.20 8.62 -0.06
CA LEU A 231 36.65 8.74 0.02
C LEU A 231 37.08 9.92 0.90
N ALA A 232 36.50 11.10 0.71
CA ALA A 232 36.81 12.27 1.54
C ALA A 232 36.43 12.08 3.03
N TYR A 233 35.34 11.36 3.31
CA TYR A 233 34.98 11.01 4.68
C TYR A 233 35.98 10.02 5.28
N GLU A 234 36.40 8.99 4.53
CA GLU A 234 37.35 7.98 4.98
C GLU A 234 38.73 8.59 5.28
N GLU A 235 39.21 9.50 4.44
CA GLU A 235 40.47 10.23 4.64
C GLU A 235 40.45 11.02 5.97
N VAL A 236 39.43 11.87 6.17
CA VAL A 236 39.30 12.67 7.39
C VAL A 236 39.03 11.79 8.62
N TRP A 237 38.32 10.67 8.45
CA TRP A 237 38.11 9.69 9.52
C TRP A 237 39.41 9.02 9.94
N LEU A 238 40.25 8.62 8.98
CA LEU A 238 41.56 8.05 9.24
C LEU A 238 42.44 9.04 10.01
N GLU A 239 42.54 10.28 9.55
CA GLU A 239 43.28 11.35 10.25
C GLU A 239 42.76 11.55 11.68
N TYR A 240 41.45 11.73 11.85
CA TYR A 240 40.84 11.90 13.17
C TYR A 240 41.09 10.69 14.08
N SER A 241 40.95 9.47 13.57
CA SER A 241 41.16 8.25 14.35
C SER A 241 42.61 8.13 14.81
N SER A 242 43.56 8.50 13.94
CA SER A 242 44.99 8.48 14.25
C SER A 242 45.38 9.52 15.31
N ALA A 243 44.73 10.69 15.33
CA ALA A 243 44.96 11.72 16.35
C ALA A 243 44.26 11.38 17.69
N ARG A 244 43.08 10.75 17.64
CA ARG A 244 42.27 10.41 18.82
C ARG A 244 42.82 9.21 19.61
N LEU A 245 43.32 8.19 18.93
CA LEU A 245 43.78 6.95 19.59
C LEU A 245 44.92 7.17 20.61
N PRO A 246 45.97 7.97 20.31
CA PRO A 246 47.00 8.33 21.27
C PRO A 246 46.45 9.08 22.48
N LEU A 247 45.52 10.04 22.27
CA LEU A 247 44.89 10.80 23.35
C LEU A 247 44.09 9.89 24.30
N LEU A 248 43.34 8.94 23.75
CA LEU A 248 42.60 7.95 24.56
C LEU A 248 43.53 6.99 25.29
N ALA A 249 44.61 6.53 24.64
CA ALA A 249 45.62 5.68 25.25
C ALA A 249 46.34 6.40 26.39
N GLU A 250 46.67 7.68 26.21
CA GLU A 250 47.32 8.51 27.21
C GLU A 250 46.39 8.85 28.38
N LEU A 251 45.12 9.19 28.12
CA LEU A 251 44.12 9.35 29.17
C LEU A 251 43.89 8.06 29.96
N LYS A 252 43.86 6.91 29.27
CA LYS A 252 43.78 5.59 29.91
C LYS A 252 45.03 5.31 30.75
N PHE A 253 46.21 5.65 30.27
CA PHE A 253 47.47 5.50 31.01
C PHE A 253 47.51 6.41 32.24
N LYS A 254 47.18 7.70 32.10
CA LYS A 254 47.09 8.65 33.22
C LYS A 254 46.03 8.23 34.24
N TRP A 255 44.90 7.69 33.79
CA TRP A 255 43.91 7.04 34.65
C TRP A 255 44.51 5.82 35.36
N GLN A 256 45.28 4.98 34.67
CA GLN A 256 46.01 3.83 35.23
C GLN A 256 47.22 4.20 36.10
N CYS A 257 47.63 5.46 36.14
CA CYS A 257 48.64 5.99 37.08
C CYS A 257 48.02 6.73 38.27
N THR A 258 46.72 7.06 38.24
CA THR A 258 46.06 7.76 39.35
C THR A 258 46.00 6.86 40.58
N SER A 259 46.20 7.37 41.79
CA SER A 259 46.22 6.52 42.98
C SER A 259 44.88 5.77 43.16
N THR A 260 44.96 4.50 43.58
CA THR A 260 43.81 3.63 43.86
C THR A 260 42.70 4.31 44.68
N PRO A 261 42.98 5.05 45.78
CA PRO A 261 41.93 5.75 46.52
C PRO A 261 41.21 6.83 45.69
N LEU A 262 41.92 7.54 44.81
CA LEU A 262 41.31 8.57 43.95
C LEU A 262 40.41 7.94 42.88
N ARG A 263 40.78 6.78 42.35
CA ARG A 263 39.93 6.03 41.40
C ARG A 263 38.68 5.50 42.06
N VAL A 264 38.82 4.90 43.24
CA VAL A 264 37.67 4.40 44.02
C VAL A 264 36.74 5.56 44.37
N PHE A 265 37.29 6.70 44.78
CA PHE A 265 36.51 7.93 44.99
C PHE A 265 35.78 8.39 43.73
N ALA A 266 36.46 8.49 42.58
CA ALA A 266 35.85 8.92 41.32
C ALA A 266 34.79 7.94 40.78
N ILE A 267 35.00 6.63 40.92
CA ILE A 267 34.07 5.58 40.49
C ILE A 267 32.82 5.55 41.39
N LEU A 268 32.97 5.77 42.70
CA LEU A 268 31.86 5.74 43.65
C LEU A 268 31.10 7.08 43.69
N LEU A 269 31.79 8.21 43.77
CA LEU A 269 31.12 9.51 43.80
C LEU A 269 30.59 9.93 42.43
N GLY A 270 31.30 9.66 41.33
CA GLY A 270 30.90 10.17 40.00
C GLY A 270 29.44 9.86 39.62
N PRO A 271 28.98 8.60 39.70
CA PRO A 271 27.59 8.22 39.45
C PRO A 271 26.60 8.80 40.47
N ILE A 272 26.97 8.85 41.76
CA ILE A 272 26.15 9.45 42.83
C ILE A 272 25.92 10.94 42.55
N LEU A 273 26.97 11.64 42.14
CA LEU A 273 26.92 13.07 41.81
C LEU A 273 26.11 13.33 40.53
N LEU A 274 26.26 12.50 39.50
CA LEU A 274 25.43 12.58 38.28
C LEU A 274 23.95 12.33 38.59
N ALA A 275 23.63 11.38 39.47
CA ALA A 275 22.27 11.12 39.90
C ALA A 275 21.67 12.29 40.72
N ILE A 276 22.47 12.92 41.60
CA ILE A 276 22.07 14.12 42.33
C ILE A 276 21.80 15.28 41.36
N TRP A 277 22.66 15.49 40.35
CA TRP A 277 22.47 16.52 39.32
C TRP A 277 21.25 16.27 38.44
N ALA A 278 21.06 15.02 37.99
CA ALA A 278 19.88 14.64 37.22
C ALA A 278 18.61 14.84 38.06
N GLY A 279 18.62 14.47 39.34
CA GLY A 279 17.54 14.73 40.28
C GLY A 279 17.28 16.24 40.46
N LEU A 280 18.33 17.05 40.65
CA LEU A 280 18.20 18.50 40.79
C LEU A 280 17.59 19.14 39.54
N ALA A 281 18.05 18.76 38.34
CA ALA A 281 17.58 19.30 37.07
C ALA A 281 16.14 18.86 36.71
N ILE A 282 15.73 17.67 37.16
CA ILE A 282 14.39 17.15 36.92
C ILE A 282 13.39 17.71 37.94
N TYR A 283 13.77 17.82 39.22
CA TYR A 283 12.86 18.19 40.31
C TYR A 283 12.88 19.69 40.68
N SER A 284 13.80 20.48 40.14
CA SER A 284 13.85 21.94 40.37
C SER A 284 12.57 22.67 39.94
N SER A 285 11.81 22.10 39.00
CA SER A 285 10.53 22.65 38.53
C SER A 285 9.32 22.26 39.41
N THR A 286 9.51 21.34 40.35
CA THR A 286 8.43 20.79 41.21
C THR A 286 8.52 21.21 42.68
N LEU A 287 9.60 21.86 43.09
CA LEU A 287 9.81 22.34 44.47
C LEU A 287 9.17 23.72 44.65
N THR A 288 8.05 23.78 45.39
CA THR A 288 7.28 25.01 45.67
C THR A 288 7.77 25.80 46.89
N ASP A 289 8.64 25.21 47.71
CA ASP A 289 9.16 25.86 48.92
C ASP A 289 10.47 26.64 48.61
N PRO A 290 10.47 27.98 48.70
CA PRO A 290 11.60 28.81 48.32
C PRO A 290 12.85 28.60 49.17
N ALA A 291 12.72 28.13 50.43
CA ALA A 291 13.87 27.83 51.27
C ALA A 291 14.62 26.59 50.75
N LEU A 292 13.90 25.52 50.42
CA LEU A 292 14.47 24.28 49.85
C LEU A 292 15.11 24.50 48.48
N LEU A 293 14.51 25.36 47.65
CA LEU A 293 15.07 25.71 46.34
C LEU A 293 16.38 26.51 46.48
N THR A 294 16.46 27.42 47.45
CA THR A 294 17.67 28.18 47.76
C THR A 294 18.80 27.29 48.27
N TYR A 295 18.52 26.38 49.22
CA TYR A 295 19.52 25.42 49.71
C TYR A 295 20.00 24.46 48.60
N SER A 296 19.09 24.03 47.72
CA SER A 296 19.41 23.15 46.58
C SER A 296 20.32 23.84 45.56
N LEU A 297 20.07 25.12 45.26
CA LEU A 297 20.93 25.93 44.38
C LEU A 297 22.28 26.24 45.03
N LEU A 298 22.31 26.57 46.32
CA LEU A 298 23.55 26.82 47.07
C LEU A 298 24.41 25.57 47.16
N PHE A 299 23.81 24.42 47.44
CA PHE A 299 24.49 23.13 47.43
C PHE A 299 25.00 22.81 46.02
N GLY A 300 24.17 23.00 44.97
CA GLY A 300 24.59 22.84 43.58
C GLY A 300 25.74 23.76 43.16
N ALA A 301 25.76 25.01 43.63
CA ALA A 301 26.81 25.98 43.36
C ALA A 301 28.11 25.64 44.10
N VAL A 302 28.06 25.40 45.41
CA VAL A 302 29.22 24.97 46.21
C VAL A 302 29.79 23.66 45.66
N HIS A 303 28.90 22.75 45.24
CA HIS A 303 29.29 21.48 44.63
C HIS A 303 29.93 21.66 43.24
N SER A 304 29.40 22.54 42.40
CA SER A 304 30.01 22.91 41.11
C SER A 304 31.41 23.51 41.30
N VAL A 305 31.57 24.38 42.30
CA VAL A 305 32.86 24.99 42.66
C VAL A 305 33.82 23.93 43.21
N ALA A 306 33.35 22.98 44.01
CA ALA A 306 34.18 21.88 44.51
C ALA A 306 34.60 20.90 43.40
N LEU A 307 33.71 20.59 42.45
CA LEU A 307 34.04 19.78 41.27
C LEU A 307 34.98 20.51 40.32
N ALA A 308 34.74 21.79 40.04
CA ALA A 308 35.64 22.61 39.25
C ALA A 308 37.00 22.75 39.94
N GLY A 309 37.04 22.98 41.25
CA GLY A 309 38.26 23.03 42.05
C GLY A 309 39.00 21.69 42.10
N GLY A 310 38.28 20.57 42.22
CA GLY A 310 38.85 19.22 42.17
C GLY A 310 39.38 18.86 40.78
N PHE A 311 38.68 19.30 39.72
CA PHE A 311 39.11 19.15 38.33
C PHE A 311 40.35 20.02 38.04
N ILE A 312 40.35 21.29 38.46
CA ILE A 312 41.51 22.20 38.36
C ILE A 312 42.70 21.65 39.17
N TYR A 313 42.48 21.16 40.38
CA TYR A 313 43.52 20.53 41.20
C TYR A 313 44.05 19.24 40.57
N TYR A 314 43.17 18.43 39.97
CA TYR A 314 43.55 17.24 39.21
C TYR A 314 44.38 17.60 37.97
N LEU A 315 43.98 18.61 37.20
CA LEU A 315 44.75 19.17 36.07
C LEU A 315 46.12 19.64 36.54
N PHE A 316 46.18 20.45 37.60
CA PHE A 316 47.43 20.98 38.17
C PHE A 316 48.37 19.87 38.70
N ARG A 317 47.82 18.87 39.37
CA ARG A 317 48.58 17.72 39.92
C ARG A 317 49.07 16.78 38.81
N CYS A 318 48.28 16.59 37.77
CA CYS A 318 48.63 15.75 36.62
C CYS A 318 49.45 16.51 35.57
N ARG A 319 49.77 17.80 35.79
CA ARG A 319 50.42 18.69 34.82
C ARG A 319 49.72 18.59 33.45
N LEU A 320 48.42 18.79 33.44
CA LEU A 320 47.58 19.07 32.28
C LEU A 320 47.17 20.54 32.38
#